data_AF-A0A2V9GP05-F1
#
_entry.id   AF-A0A2V9GP05-F1
#
_cell.length_a   1.000
_cell.length_b   1.000
_cell.length_c   1.000
_cell.angle_alpha   90.00
_cell.angle_beta   90.00
_cell.angle_gamma   90.00
#
_symmetry.space_group_name_H-M   'P 1'
#
loop_
_entity.id
_entity.type
_entity.pdbx_description
1 polymer ?
#
loop_
_entity_poly.entity_id
_entity_poly.type
_entity_poly.pdbx_seq_one_letter_code
_entity_poly.pdbx_strand_id
1 'polypeptide(L)'
;MIRRLFVLLLVSIIVVGGSASFRPAQSASSDLCMQDHAAWLRQILEKMESIRPGMTRWDVLHVFRTEEGVRRFRIDGAPPGLRRETFISQDCPYFKIDVEFKGGVPARNGDVIVKVSKPYVQFATTN
;
A
#
# COMPACT_ATOMS: atom_id res chain seq x y z
N MET A 1 74.15 -21.82 -13.91
CA MET A 1 73.31 -20.67 -13.49
C MET A 1 71.97 -20.58 -14.24
N ILE A 2 71.87 -21.07 -15.49
CA ILE A 2 70.64 -21.10 -16.31
C ILE A 2 69.48 -21.93 -15.74
N ARG A 3 69.78 -23.03 -15.01
CA ARG A 3 68.76 -23.91 -14.41
C ARG A 3 67.95 -23.26 -13.28
N ARG A 4 68.47 -22.22 -12.61
CA ARG A 4 67.75 -21.50 -11.55
C ARG A 4 66.85 -20.38 -12.10
N LEU A 5 67.19 -19.84 -13.27
CA LEU A 5 66.39 -18.82 -13.97
C LEU A 5 65.10 -19.39 -14.56
N PHE A 6 65.11 -20.63 -15.06
CA PHE A 6 63.91 -21.30 -15.59
C PHE A 6 62.86 -21.62 -14.52
N VAL A 7 63.28 -21.90 -13.28
CA VAL A 7 62.37 -22.17 -12.16
C VAL A 7 61.61 -20.91 -11.75
N LEU A 8 62.27 -19.75 -11.79
CA LEU A 8 61.63 -18.46 -11.48
C LEU A 8 60.67 -18.01 -12.60
N LEU A 9 60.95 -18.36 -13.86
CA LEU A 9 60.07 -18.07 -15.00
C LEU A 9 58.79 -18.91 -15.02
N LEU A 10 58.78 -20.09 -14.37
CA LEU A 10 57.59 -20.94 -14.28
C LEU A 10 56.64 -20.54 -13.15
N VAL A 11 57.11 -19.81 -12.13
CA VAL A 11 56.30 -19.41 -10.97
C VAL A 11 55.53 -18.10 -11.20
N SER A 12 55.86 -17.32 -12.23
CA SER A 12 55.26 -16.00 -12.50
C SER A 12 53.97 -16.02 -13.35
N ILE A 13 53.44 -17.20 -13.74
CA ILE A 13 52.25 -17.28 -14.62
C ILE A 13 50.90 -17.42 -13.86
N ILE A 14 50.88 -17.60 -12.53
CA ILE A 14 49.62 -17.75 -11.77
C ILE A 14 49.18 -16.44 -11.11
N VAL A 15 49.13 -15.34 -11.87
CA VAL A 15 48.45 -14.09 -11.42
C VAL A 15 47.71 -13.44 -12.58
N VAL A 16 46.79 -14.15 -13.25
CA VAL A 16 45.62 -13.55 -13.94
C VAL A 16 44.61 -14.67 -14.14
N GLY A 17 43.43 -14.58 -13.54
CA GLY A 17 42.31 -15.48 -13.88
C GLY A 17 41.45 -15.87 -12.69
N GLY A 18 40.95 -14.88 -11.95
CA GLY A 18 40.10 -15.14 -10.79
C GLY A 18 39.08 -14.05 -10.49
N SER A 19 38.71 -13.22 -11.46
CA SER A 19 37.50 -12.41 -11.35
C SER A 19 36.31 -13.34 -11.56
N ALA A 20 35.99 -14.17 -10.57
CA ALA A 20 34.66 -14.73 -10.46
C ALA A 20 33.74 -13.52 -10.28
N SER A 21 33.16 -13.03 -11.37
CA SER A 21 31.96 -12.21 -11.30
C SER A 21 30.94 -13.07 -10.56
N PHE A 22 30.81 -12.83 -9.26
CA PHE A 22 29.60 -13.17 -8.53
C PHE A 22 28.48 -12.50 -9.31
N ARG A 23 27.81 -13.24 -10.19
CA ARG A 23 26.48 -12.90 -10.64
C ARG A 23 25.60 -13.24 -9.45
N PRO A 24 25.12 -12.26 -8.67
CA PRO A 24 24.08 -12.61 -7.73
C PRO A 24 22.93 -13.18 -8.57
N ALA A 25 22.43 -14.35 -8.18
CA ALA A 25 21.17 -14.87 -8.68
C ALA A 25 20.06 -13.95 -8.13
N GLN A 26 19.96 -12.73 -8.69
CA GLN A 26 19.16 -11.64 -8.13
C GLN A 26 17.85 -11.40 -8.88
N SER A 27 17.61 -12.09 -10.00
CA SER A 27 16.37 -11.87 -10.77
C SER A 27 15.19 -12.63 -10.18
N ALA A 28 15.33 -13.94 -9.91
CA ALA A 28 14.20 -14.77 -9.51
C ALA A 28 13.61 -14.39 -8.13
N SER A 29 14.44 -13.98 -7.17
CA SER A 29 13.97 -13.59 -5.83
C SER A 29 13.33 -12.21 -5.80
N SER A 30 13.80 -11.27 -6.61
CA SER A 30 13.21 -9.93 -6.75
C SER A 30 11.83 -10.01 -7.41
N ASP A 31 11.71 -10.81 -8.47
CA ASP A 31 10.44 -10.98 -9.20
C ASP A 31 9.35 -11.62 -8.31
N LEU A 32 9.71 -12.62 -7.49
CA LEU A 32 8.79 -13.23 -6.52
C LEU A 32 8.31 -12.22 -5.47
N CYS A 33 9.24 -11.44 -4.88
CA CYS A 33 8.89 -10.39 -3.92
C CYS A 33 7.94 -9.34 -4.52
N MET A 34 8.22 -8.89 -5.75
CA MET A 34 7.34 -7.96 -6.47
C MET A 34 5.97 -8.54 -6.77
N GLN A 35 5.89 -9.83 -7.13
CA GLN A 35 4.63 -10.53 -7.35
C GLN A 35 3.80 -10.63 -6.08
N ASP A 36 4.43 -10.89 -4.93
CA ASP A 36 3.78 -10.91 -3.62
C ASP A 36 3.23 -9.53 -3.24
N HIS A 37 3.96 -8.45 -3.52
CA HIS A 37 3.48 -7.09 -3.30
C HIS A 37 2.27 -6.74 -4.18
N ALA A 38 2.28 -7.13 -5.45
CA ALA A 38 1.15 -6.91 -6.35
C ALA A 38 -0.09 -7.70 -5.92
N ALA A 39 0.09 -8.93 -5.45
CA ALA A 39 -1.00 -9.77 -4.93
C ALA A 39 -1.58 -9.17 -3.64
N TRP A 40 -0.72 -8.75 -2.70
CA TRP A 40 -1.13 -8.07 -1.48
C TRP A 40 -1.90 -6.77 -1.78
N LEU A 41 -1.40 -5.94 -2.70
CA LEU A 41 -2.06 -4.69 -3.06
C LEU A 41 -3.43 -4.93 -3.69
N ARG A 42 -3.55 -5.96 -4.53
CA ARG A 42 -4.84 -6.37 -5.11
C ARG A 42 -5.85 -6.73 -4.03
N GLN A 43 -5.45 -7.52 -3.04
CA GLN A 43 -6.34 -7.91 -1.93
C GLN A 43 -6.85 -6.69 -1.15
N ILE A 44 -5.97 -5.70 -0.90
CA ILE A 44 -6.38 -4.45 -0.24
C ILE A 44 -7.38 -3.69 -1.12
N LEU A 45 -7.12 -3.54 -2.41
CA LEU A 45 -8.02 -2.86 -3.34
C LEU A 45 -9.39 -3.54 -3.43
N GLU A 46 -9.42 -4.87 -3.53
CA GLU A 46 -10.67 -5.66 -3.55
C GLU A 46 -11.47 -5.49 -2.26
N LYS A 47 -10.80 -5.51 -1.10
CA LYS A 47 -11.44 -5.27 0.20
C LYS A 47 -12.03 -3.86 0.28
N MET A 48 -11.33 -2.85 -0.23
CA MET A 48 -11.86 -1.48 -0.27
C MET A 48 -13.05 -1.32 -1.23
N GLU A 49 -13.03 -2.00 -2.39
CA GLU A 49 -14.13 -1.99 -3.37
C GLU A 49 -15.39 -2.76 -2.90
N SER A 50 -15.26 -3.56 -1.84
CA SER A 50 -16.41 -4.22 -1.22
C SER A 50 -17.41 -3.22 -0.63
N ILE A 51 -16.95 -2.03 -0.21
CA ILE A 51 -17.80 -0.99 0.36
C ILE A 51 -18.61 -0.30 -0.74
N ARG A 52 -19.95 -0.41 -0.66
CA ARG A 52 -20.86 0.09 -1.69
C ARG A 52 -22.05 0.86 -1.10
N PRO A 53 -22.69 1.74 -1.90
CA PRO A 53 -23.95 2.36 -1.51
C PRO A 53 -25.00 1.33 -1.05
N GLY A 54 -25.77 1.68 -0.03
CA GLY A 54 -26.75 0.79 0.62
C GLY A 54 -26.20 0.03 1.84
N MET A 55 -24.89 -0.09 1.99
CA MET A 55 -24.27 -0.61 3.21
C MET A 55 -24.36 0.39 4.37
N THR A 56 -24.04 -0.06 5.58
CA THR A 56 -24.06 0.76 6.79
C THR A 56 -22.68 1.31 7.14
N ARG A 57 -22.63 2.33 8.01
CA ARG A 57 -21.37 2.79 8.61
C ARG A 57 -20.64 1.64 9.31
N TRP A 58 -21.36 0.69 9.91
CA TRP A 58 -20.75 -0.48 10.54
C TRP A 58 -19.95 -1.33 9.56
N ASP A 59 -20.44 -1.51 8.34
CA ASP A 59 -19.71 -2.25 7.30
C ASP A 59 -18.42 -1.52 6.89
N VAL A 60 -18.47 -0.18 6.79
CA VAL A 60 -17.27 0.65 6.53
C VAL A 60 -16.22 0.43 7.62
N LEU A 61 -16.64 0.39 8.90
CA LEU A 61 -15.76 0.26 10.05
C LEU A 61 -15.08 -1.12 10.18
N HIS A 62 -15.50 -2.13 9.41
CA HIS A 62 -14.79 -3.42 9.33
C HIS A 62 -13.57 -3.38 8.40
N VAL A 63 -13.56 -2.47 7.43
CA VAL A 63 -12.48 -2.35 6.44
C VAL A 63 -11.62 -1.13 6.70
N PHE A 64 -12.25 -0.06 7.18
CA PHE A 64 -11.64 1.23 7.42
C PHE A 64 -11.76 1.64 8.88
N ARG A 65 -10.99 2.63 9.29
CA ARG A 65 -11.14 3.36 10.55
C ARG A 65 -11.40 4.83 10.26
N THR A 66 -12.07 5.52 11.17
CA THR A 66 -12.23 6.97 11.09
C THR A 66 -10.86 7.64 11.15
N GLU A 67 -10.59 8.59 10.27
CA GLU A 67 -9.35 9.36 10.35
C GLU A 67 -9.35 10.25 11.61
N GLU A 68 -8.24 10.24 12.33
CA GLU A 68 -8.07 11.03 13.54
C GLU A 68 -8.15 12.52 13.20
N GLY A 69 -8.97 13.27 13.93
CA GLY A 69 -9.19 14.70 13.66
C GLY A 69 -10.15 15.01 12.50
N VAL A 70 -10.84 14.03 11.92
CA VAL A 70 -11.85 14.27 10.88
C VAL A 70 -12.97 15.17 11.39
N ARG A 71 -13.14 16.31 10.72
CA ARG A 71 -14.35 17.12 10.84
C ARG A 71 -15.43 16.44 10.02
N ARG A 72 -16.58 16.18 10.65
CA ARG A 72 -17.78 15.76 9.92
C ARG A 72 -18.29 16.95 9.13
N PHE A 73 -18.12 16.92 7.82
CA PHE A 73 -18.56 18.01 6.96
C PHE A 73 -20.04 17.83 6.63
N ARG A 74 -20.80 18.91 6.82
CA ARG A 74 -22.09 19.05 6.14
C ARG A 74 -21.82 19.30 4.67
N ILE A 75 -22.64 18.71 3.81
CA ILE A 75 -22.60 18.99 2.39
C ILE A 75 -23.49 20.22 2.15
N ASP A 76 -22.90 21.31 1.67
CA ASP A 76 -23.64 22.54 1.39
C ASP A 76 -24.69 22.30 0.30
N GLY A 77 -25.91 22.78 0.54
CA GLY A 77 -27.05 22.54 -0.37
C GLY A 77 -27.64 21.14 -0.33
N ALA A 78 -27.16 20.23 0.52
CA ALA A 78 -27.71 18.88 0.66
C ALA A 78 -28.91 18.80 1.62
N PRO A 79 -29.76 17.76 1.48
CA PRO A 79 -30.85 17.50 2.41
C PRO A 79 -30.37 17.36 3.87
N PRO A 80 -31.20 17.73 4.86
CA PRO A 80 -30.89 17.51 6.27
C PRO A 80 -30.55 16.05 6.55
N GLY A 81 -29.42 15.82 7.23
CA GLY A 81 -28.97 14.46 7.58
C GLY A 81 -28.00 13.81 6.60
N LEU A 82 -27.66 14.47 5.48
CA LEU A 82 -26.54 14.06 4.63
C LEU A 82 -25.22 14.60 5.18
N ARG A 83 -24.22 13.73 5.33
CA ARG A 83 -22.88 14.08 5.87
C ARG A 83 -21.79 13.36 5.10
N ARG A 84 -20.64 14.01 4.92
CA ARG A 84 -19.44 13.39 4.35
C ARG A 84 -18.38 13.19 5.43
N GLU A 85 -17.77 12.00 5.42
CA GLU A 85 -16.73 11.58 6.35
C GLU A 85 -15.62 10.86 5.58
N THR A 86 -14.36 11.12 5.98
CA THR A 86 -13.18 10.47 5.41
C THR A 86 -12.76 9.31 6.31
N PHE A 87 -12.45 8.18 5.69
CA PHE A 87 -11.98 6.97 6.38
C PHE A 87 -10.65 6.51 5.81
N ILE A 88 -9.82 5.92 6.66
CA ILE A 88 -8.50 5.39 6.34
C ILE A 88 -8.55 3.86 6.37
N SER A 89 -7.94 3.19 5.39
CA SER A 89 -7.85 1.74 5.36
C SER A 89 -7.10 1.21 6.59
N GLN A 90 -7.62 0.14 7.19
CA GLN A 90 -6.96 -0.50 8.32
C GLN A 90 -5.66 -1.22 7.91
N ASP A 91 -5.60 -1.73 6.68
CA ASP A 91 -4.45 -2.51 6.18
C ASP A 91 -3.31 -1.60 5.69
N CYS A 92 -3.62 -0.37 5.24
CA CYS A 92 -2.62 0.59 4.79
C CYS A 92 -3.12 2.04 4.95
N PRO A 93 -2.52 2.85 5.83
CA PRO A 93 -3.07 4.14 6.23
C PRO A 93 -2.99 5.24 5.16
N TYR A 94 -2.31 4.96 4.04
CA TYR A 94 -2.24 5.87 2.90
C TYR A 94 -3.49 5.82 2.01
N PHE A 95 -4.25 4.71 2.06
CA PHE A 95 -5.48 4.59 1.32
C PHE A 95 -6.65 5.16 2.09
N LYS A 96 -7.43 5.99 1.40
CA LYS A 96 -8.60 6.67 1.94
C LYS A 96 -9.81 6.56 1.04
N ILE A 97 -10.97 6.73 1.65
CA ILE A 97 -12.24 6.93 0.96
C ILE A 97 -13.03 8.06 1.62
N ASP A 98 -13.79 8.77 0.82
CA ASP A 98 -14.84 9.67 1.30
C ASP A 98 -16.19 8.99 1.18
N VAL A 99 -16.94 8.97 2.28
CA VAL A 99 -18.25 8.33 2.38
C VAL A 99 -19.30 9.36 2.72
N GLU A 100 -20.37 9.40 1.92
CA GLU A 100 -21.56 10.18 2.22
C GLU A 100 -22.62 9.28 2.85
N PHE A 101 -23.08 9.68 4.03
CA PHE A 101 -24.10 8.95 4.78
C PHE A 101 -25.41 9.72 4.83
N LYS A 102 -26.52 8.98 4.76
CA LYS A 102 -27.85 9.45 5.13
C LYS A 102 -28.22 8.82 6.47
N GLY A 103 -28.48 9.67 7.47
CA GLY A 103 -28.80 9.22 8.82
C GLY A 103 -29.27 10.33 9.75
N GLY A 104 -29.72 9.93 10.93
CA GLY A 104 -30.14 10.85 11.98
C GLY A 104 -28.94 11.55 12.65
N VAL A 105 -29.22 12.63 13.38
CA VAL A 105 -28.24 13.25 14.29
C VAL A 105 -28.61 12.83 15.71
N PRO A 106 -27.69 12.27 16.51
CA PRO A 106 -26.28 12.01 16.24
C PRO A 106 -26.06 10.85 15.25
N ALA A 107 -24.92 10.88 14.56
CA ALA A 107 -24.51 9.85 13.61
C ALA A 107 -24.48 8.47 14.30
N ARG A 108 -25.16 7.47 13.72
CA ARG A 108 -25.26 6.12 14.29
C ARG A 108 -24.51 5.11 13.42
N ASN A 109 -24.14 3.97 13.99
CA ASN A 109 -23.52 2.89 13.22
C ASN A 109 -24.45 2.33 12.12
N GLY A 110 -25.75 2.60 12.22
CA GLY A 110 -26.76 2.28 11.20
C GLY A 110 -26.97 3.33 10.11
N ASP A 111 -26.17 4.40 10.05
CA ASP A 111 -26.25 5.36 8.93
C ASP A 111 -25.92 4.65 7.62
N VAL A 112 -26.69 4.94 6.57
CA VAL A 112 -26.60 4.22 5.28
C VAL A 112 -25.74 5.01 4.30
N ILE A 113 -24.83 4.31 3.60
CA ILE A 113 -23.98 4.87 2.56
C ILE A 113 -24.85 5.26 1.36
N VAL A 114 -24.81 6.53 0.99
CA VAL A 114 -25.42 7.06 -0.24
C VAL A 114 -24.39 7.11 -1.36
N LYS A 115 -23.14 7.45 -1.02
CA LYS A 115 -22.05 7.59 -1.98
C LYS A 115 -20.74 7.19 -1.34
N VAL A 116 -19.88 6.57 -2.14
CA VAL A 116 -18.49 6.28 -1.79
C VAL A 116 -17.60 6.81 -2.91
N SER A 117 -16.47 7.42 -2.56
CA SER A 117 -15.45 7.77 -3.55
C SER A 117 -14.77 6.50 -4.07
N LYS A 118 -14.04 6.62 -5.19
CA LYS A 118 -13.00 5.64 -5.48
C LYS A 118 -11.92 5.73 -4.40
N PRO A 119 -11.28 4.61 -4.00
CA PRO A 119 -10.12 4.66 -3.12
C PRO A 119 -9.03 5.55 -3.72
N TYR A 120 -8.43 6.40 -2.88
CA TYR A 120 -7.35 7.28 -3.28
C TYR A 120 -6.18 7.19 -2.28
N VAL A 121 -5.00 7.58 -2.75
CA VAL A 121 -3.78 7.62 -1.93
C VAL A 121 -3.54 9.05 -1.46
N GLN A 122 -3.30 9.21 -0.16
CA GLN A 122 -2.88 10.49 0.41
C GLN A 122 -1.76 10.25 1.41
N PHE A 123 -0.63 10.93 1.22
CA PHE A 123 0.46 10.93 2.20
C PHE A 123 0.04 11.67 3.46
N ALA A 124 0.61 11.26 4.60
CA ALA A 124 0.43 12.01 5.84
C ALA A 124 0.93 13.44 5.62
N THR A 125 0.07 14.42 5.86
CA THR A 125 0.48 15.82 5.84
C THR A 125 1.42 16.02 7.01
N THR A 126 2.69 16.31 6.76
CA THR A 126 3.60 16.79 7.79
C THR A 126 3.00 18.08 8.33
N ASN A 127 2.58 18.08 9.60
CA ASN A 127 2.16 19.30 10.30
C ASN A 127 3.37 20.19 10.61
#